data_AF-A0A966R9R0-F1
#
_entry.id   AF-A0A966R9R0-F1
#
_cell.length_a   1.000
_cell.length_b   1.000
_cell.length_c   1.000
_cell.angle_alpha   90.00
_cell.angle_beta   90.00
_cell.angle_gamma   90.00
#
_symmetry.space_group_name_H-M   'P 1'
#
loop_
_entity.id
_entity.type
_entity.pdbx_description
1 polymer ?
#
loop_
_entity_poly.entity_id
_entity_poly.type
_entity_poly.pdbx_seq_one_letter_code
_entity_poly.pdbx_strand_id
1 'polypeptide(L)'
;MAAITFTPKTATSASSGSAPATETITAEVVVAPPSAVAIATPPVTSNISRSDIVLPRINLVQKVGKLGDDFAPGSFLFQQQIVLAKPNEEFVAVVLDDKKYFQEKVEYGSSEFGRRAESEEEVRSLGGTVTWGIPDKPYFQSVADFLLAVAAPDNTTEEQLEQFPFLFKDRHYAMAVYTVASSAYTSLAKRIFTDKLFTLKDGLHLAEYRIKSGLKRNADNSWYVPIPSMPKRYNDPEKAKFFEELNGV
;
A
#
# COMPACT_ATOMS: atom_id res chain seq x y z
N MET A 1 -15.39 39.92 24.42
CA MET A 1 -14.33 40.37 23.51
C MET A 1 -13.28 41.11 24.32
N ALA A 2 -12.00 40.83 24.13
CA ALA A 2 -10.89 41.60 24.69
C ALA A 2 -9.76 41.59 23.65
N ALA A 3 -9.40 42.76 23.13
CA ALA A 3 -8.33 42.90 22.15
C ALA A 3 -7.02 43.23 22.88
N ILE A 4 -5.93 42.56 22.51
CA ILE A 4 -4.60 42.83 23.05
C ILE A 4 -3.79 43.56 21.98
N THR A 5 -3.48 44.83 22.24
CA THR A 5 -2.64 45.67 21.40
C THR A 5 -1.20 45.63 21.90
N PHE A 6 -0.23 45.42 21.00
CA PHE A 6 1.18 45.69 21.27
C PHE A 6 1.73 46.71 20.28
N THR A 7 2.56 47.62 20.79
CA THR A 7 3.06 48.80 20.06
C THR A 7 4.46 48.59 19.48
N PRO A 8 4.78 49.18 18.31
CA PRO A 8 6.14 49.16 17.76
C PRO A 8 7.08 50.07 18.57
N LYS A 9 8.38 49.74 18.58
CA LYS A 9 9.45 50.48 19.28
C LYS A 9 10.28 51.30 18.29
N THR A 10 10.37 52.61 18.51
CA THR A 10 11.12 53.55 17.66
C THR A 10 12.64 53.54 17.96
N ALA A 11 13.45 53.91 16.96
CA ALA A 11 14.92 53.91 16.98
C ALA A 11 15.56 55.26 17.36
N THR A 12 16.90 55.30 17.50
CA THR A 12 17.87 56.44 17.52
C THR A 12 19.16 55.94 18.24
N SER A 13 20.42 56.30 17.92
CA SER A 13 21.06 57.37 17.11
C SER A 13 22.32 56.85 16.34
N ALA A 14 22.59 57.31 15.11
CA ALA A 14 23.69 58.23 14.70
C ALA A 14 25.16 57.75 14.91
N SER A 15 26.15 58.00 14.02
CA SER A 15 26.25 58.51 12.62
C SER A 15 27.70 58.22 12.13
N SER A 16 28.23 58.53 10.93
CA SER A 16 27.83 59.30 9.72
C SER A 16 28.51 58.64 8.48
N GLY A 17 28.72 59.20 7.27
CA GLY A 17 28.53 60.55 6.69
C GLY A 17 29.27 60.73 5.34
N SER A 18 29.14 61.91 4.72
CA SER A 18 29.75 62.33 3.42
C SER A 18 29.24 61.66 2.13
N ALA A 19 29.47 62.34 1.00
CA ALA A 19 29.07 62.03 -0.39
C ALA A 19 30.01 62.80 -1.37
N PRO A 20 29.97 62.63 -2.71
CA PRO A 20 29.06 61.82 -3.52
C PRO A 20 29.75 60.93 -4.60
N ALA A 21 28.91 60.12 -5.28
CA ALA A 21 29.00 59.67 -6.69
C ALA A 21 30.33 59.13 -7.27
N THR A 22 30.31 57.83 -7.62
CA THR A 22 30.81 57.31 -8.91
C THR A 22 30.05 56.02 -9.21
N GLU A 23 29.46 55.91 -10.40
CA GLU A 23 28.80 54.68 -10.87
C GLU A 23 29.84 53.75 -11.51
N THR A 24 29.82 52.47 -11.15
CA THR A 24 30.55 51.41 -11.87
C THR A 24 29.82 50.09 -11.68
N ILE A 25 29.18 49.60 -12.74
CA ILE A 25 28.46 48.33 -12.74
C ILE A 25 29.46 47.23 -13.10
N THR A 26 29.91 46.47 -12.10
CA THR A 26 30.66 45.23 -12.28
C THR A 26 29.79 44.09 -11.76
N ALA A 27 29.42 43.15 -12.63
CA ALA A 27 28.48 42.09 -12.29
C ALA A 27 29.09 41.06 -11.34
N GLU A 28 28.44 40.84 -10.19
CA GLU A 28 28.80 39.79 -9.24
C GLU A 28 28.21 38.44 -9.69
N VAL A 29 29.05 37.43 -9.85
CA VAL A 29 28.63 36.10 -10.34
C VAL A 29 28.01 35.31 -9.19
N VAL A 30 26.69 35.41 -9.07
CA VAL A 30 25.90 34.62 -8.11
C VAL A 30 25.97 33.14 -8.49
N VAL A 31 26.73 32.38 -7.70
CA VAL A 31 26.76 30.91 -7.80
C VAL A 31 25.45 30.36 -7.25
N ALA A 32 24.53 29.97 -8.14
CA ALA A 32 23.28 29.35 -7.77
C ALA A 32 23.51 27.95 -7.14
N PRO A 33 22.69 27.53 -6.15
CA PRO A 33 22.74 26.18 -5.62
C PRO A 33 22.36 25.15 -6.71
N PRO A 34 22.84 23.89 -6.61
CA PRO A 34 22.56 22.86 -7.61
C PRO A 34 21.05 22.63 -7.72
N SER A 35 20.51 22.84 -8.93
CA SER A 35 19.12 22.53 -9.21
C SER A 35 18.88 21.04 -9.05
N ALA A 36 17.79 20.65 -8.38
CA ALA A 36 17.38 19.27 -8.31
C ALA A 36 17.20 18.72 -9.74
N VAL A 37 17.88 17.62 -10.05
CA VAL A 37 17.72 16.94 -11.34
C VAL A 37 16.34 16.30 -11.33
N ALA A 38 15.35 16.99 -11.89
CA ALA A 38 14.05 16.43 -12.17
C ALA A 38 14.26 15.24 -13.11
N ILE A 39 14.03 14.02 -12.61
CA ILE A 39 14.03 12.82 -13.43
C ILE A 39 12.84 12.95 -14.37
N ALA A 40 13.09 13.42 -15.59
CA ALA A 40 12.10 13.48 -16.64
C ALA A 40 11.75 12.04 -17.02
N THR A 41 10.70 11.49 -16.41
CA THR A 41 10.15 10.19 -16.76
C THR A 41 9.87 10.19 -18.27
N PRO A 42 10.56 9.36 -19.07
CA PRO A 42 10.34 9.36 -20.50
C PRO A 42 8.89 8.95 -20.76
N PRO A 43 8.14 9.69 -21.60
CA PRO A 43 6.75 9.35 -21.87
C PRO A 43 6.70 7.95 -22.45
N VAL A 44 6.01 7.04 -21.75
CA VAL A 44 5.92 5.61 -22.09
C VAL A 44 5.15 5.47 -23.40
N THR A 45 5.87 5.59 -24.51
CA THR A 45 5.32 5.67 -25.87
C THR A 45 5.24 4.27 -26.47
N SER A 46 4.54 3.39 -25.77
CA SER A 46 4.24 2.02 -26.16
C SER A 46 2.92 1.59 -25.53
N ASN A 47 2.23 0.64 -26.15
CA ASN A 47 0.93 0.15 -25.71
C ASN A 47 1.04 -0.81 -24.50
N ILE A 48 1.53 -0.30 -23.37
CA ILE A 48 1.68 -1.07 -22.13
C ILE A 48 0.28 -1.33 -21.54
N SER A 49 -0.11 -2.60 -21.51
CA SER A 49 -1.30 -3.07 -20.81
C SER A 49 -1.00 -3.24 -19.32
N ARG A 50 -2.05 -3.27 -18.49
CA ARG A 50 -1.95 -3.77 -17.10
C ARG A 50 -1.44 -5.23 -17.05
N SER A 51 -1.48 -5.96 -18.16
CA SER A 51 -0.89 -7.30 -18.32
C SER A 51 0.64 -7.31 -18.29
N ASP A 52 1.29 -6.22 -18.71
CA ASP A 52 2.75 -6.12 -18.82
C ASP A 52 3.40 -5.61 -17.52
N ILE A 53 2.58 -5.09 -16.58
CA ILE A 53 3.03 -4.51 -15.31
C ILE A 53 3.08 -5.60 -14.23
N VAL A 54 4.28 -6.08 -13.92
CA VAL A 54 4.52 -7.06 -12.85
C VAL A 54 4.74 -6.36 -11.52
N LEU A 55 3.65 -6.13 -10.77
CA LEU A 55 3.74 -5.61 -9.40
C LEU A 55 4.25 -6.69 -8.41
N PRO A 56 5.08 -6.31 -7.41
CA PRO A 56 5.44 -7.17 -6.29
C PRO A 56 4.22 -7.76 -5.57
N ARG A 57 4.38 -8.92 -4.92
CA ARG A 57 3.29 -9.65 -4.25
C ARG A 57 3.58 -9.92 -2.78
N ILE A 58 2.59 -9.68 -1.92
CA ILE A 58 2.63 -10.13 -0.53
C ILE A 58 2.14 -11.58 -0.45
N ASN A 59 2.86 -12.42 0.30
CA ASN A 59 2.52 -13.81 0.54
C ASN A 59 2.44 -14.06 2.06
N LEU A 60 1.42 -14.76 2.54
CA LEU A 60 1.31 -15.23 3.92
C LEU A 60 1.69 -16.71 3.99
N VAL A 61 2.80 -17.03 4.66
CA VAL A 61 3.35 -18.38 4.75
C VAL A 61 2.38 -19.30 5.50
N GLN A 62 2.02 -20.41 4.88
CA GLN A 62 1.16 -21.44 5.47
C GLN A 62 1.98 -22.63 6.00
N LYS A 63 1.34 -23.52 6.75
CA LYS A 63 1.98 -24.74 7.29
C LYS A 63 2.28 -25.82 6.23
N VAL A 64 1.85 -25.63 4.98
CA VAL A 64 1.92 -26.61 3.90
C VAL A 64 2.27 -25.89 2.61
N GLY A 65 3.22 -26.44 1.85
CA GLY A 65 3.74 -25.88 0.60
C GLY A 65 5.07 -25.15 0.79
N LYS A 66 5.84 -25.05 -0.31
CA LYS A 66 7.28 -24.72 -0.33
C LYS A 66 7.73 -23.56 0.57
N LEU A 67 6.95 -22.48 0.65
CA LEU A 67 7.29 -21.33 1.49
C LEU A 67 7.36 -21.65 3.00
N GLY A 68 6.69 -22.71 3.47
CA GLY A 68 6.74 -23.17 4.85
C GLY A 68 7.96 -24.01 5.19
N ASP A 69 8.75 -24.41 4.18
CA ASP A 69 10.03 -25.10 4.35
C ASP A 69 11.16 -24.08 4.59
N ASP A 70 11.15 -22.97 3.83
CA ASP A 70 12.16 -21.90 3.91
C ASP A 70 11.86 -20.83 4.98
N PHE A 71 10.57 -20.57 5.29
CA PHE A 71 10.15 -19.47 6.18
C PHE A 71 9.16 -19.94 7.27
N ALA A 72 9.21 -19.27 8.43
CA ALA A 72 8.34 -19.61 9.56
C ALA A 72 6.83 -19.45 9.23
N PRO A 73 5.99 -20.48 9.41
CA PRO A 73 4.55 -20.41 9.13
C PRO A 73 3.84 -19.29 9.91
N GLY A 74 3.11 -18.45 9.18
CA GLY A 74 2.53 -17.19 9.67
C GLY A 74 3.32 -15.93 9.31
N SER A 75 4.53 -16.04 8.73
CA SER A 75 5.28 -14.86 8.26
C SER A 75 4.61 -14.22 7.04
N PHE A 76 4.76 -12.90 6.88
CA PHE A 76 4.46 -12.19 5.63
C PHE A 76 5.74 -11.94 4.85
N LEU A 77 5.72 -12.27 3.55
CA LEU A 77 6.84 -12.10 2.63
C LEU A 77 6.46 -11.14 1.50
N PHE A 78 7.26 -10.09 1.31
CA PHE A 78 7.29 -9.29 0.09
C PHE A 78 8.11 -10.03 -0.96
N GLN A 79 7.52 -10.25 -2.14
CA GLN A 79 8.16 -10.88 -3.31
C GLN A 79 8.78 -12.28 -3.03
N GLN A 80 8.28 -12.96 -1.99
CA GLN A 80 8.82 -14.24 -1.48
C GLN A 80 10.29 -14.17 -0.99
N GLN A 81 10.83 -12.97 -0.77
CA GLN A 81 12.24 -12.74 -0.43
C GLN A 81 12.42 -11.96 0.90
N ILE A 82 11.68 -10.86 1.08
CA ILE A 82 11.85 -9.96 2.23
C ILE A 82 10.74 -10.23 3.26
N VAL A 83 11.13 -10.51 4.51
CA VAL A 83 10.17 -10.75 5.60
C VAL A 83 9.62 -9.42 6.12
N LEU A 84 8.34 -9.14 5.86
CA LEU A 84 7.63 -7.93 6.32
C LEU A 84 7.26 -8.01 7.80
N ALA A 85 6.90 -9.20 8.27
CA ALA A 85 6.56 -9.51 9.65
C ALA A 85 6.67 -11.03 9.89
N LYS A 86 7.23 -11.43 11.02
CA LYS A 86 7.25 -12.83 11.49
C LYS A 86 5.90 -13.20 12.15
N PRO A 87 5.66 -14.46 12.55
CA PRO A 87 4.39 -14.85 13.14
C PRO A 87 4.12 -14.08 14.44
N ASN A 88 2.93 -13.48 14.53
CA ASN A 88 2.45 -12.56 15.58
C ASN A 88 3.03 -11.12 15.56
N GLU A 89 3.98 -10.79 14.67
CA GLU A 89 4.40 -9.40 14.42
C GLU A 89 3.36 -8.67 13.52
N GLU A 90 3.43 -7.34 13.45
CA GLU A 90 2.53 -6.48 12.66
C GLU A 90 3.32 -5.62 11.66
N PHE A 91 3.06 -5.76 10.36
CA PHE A 91 3.56 -4.83 9.35
C PHE A 91 2.56 -3.70 9.08
N VAL A 92 3.04 -2.55 8.59
CA VAL A 92 2.20 -1.39 8.25
C VAL A 92 1.93 -1.35 6.75
N ALA A 93 0.67 -1.18 6.37
CA ALA A 93 0.25 -0.97 4.99
C ALA A 93 -0.87 0.07 4.88
N VAL A 94 -0.88 0.80 3.78
CA VAL A 94 -1.99 1.67 3.34
C VAL A 94 -2.65 1.01 2.13
N VAL A 95 -3.99 1.02 2.08
CA VAL A 95 -4.73 0.45 0.93
C VAL A 95 -4.97 1.55 -0.11
N LEU A 96 -4.47 1.33 -1.32
CA LEU A 96 -4.58 2.27 -2.44
C LEU A 96 -5.84 1.96 -3.28
N ASP A 97 -5.93 0.72 -3.78
CA ASP A 97 -7.06 0.21 -4.57
C ASP A 97 -7.51 -1.19 -4.10
N ASP A 98 -8.75 -1.56 -4.40
CA ASP A 98 -9.37 -2.83 -4.04
C ASP A 98 -10.32 -3.37 -5.13
N LYS A 99 -9.98 -4.54 -5.69
CA LYS A 99 -10.82 -5.25 -6.67
C LYS A 99 -11.35 -6.57 -6.11
N LYS A 100 -12.67 -6.63 -5.84
CA LYS A 100 -13.41 -7.89 -5.64
C LYS A 100 -13.62 -8.60 -6.99
N TYR A 101 -13.48 -9.91 -7.01
CA TYR A 101 -13.93 -10.78 -8.09
C TYR A 101 -14.29 -12.17 -7.54
N PHE A 102 -14.66 -13.08 -8.44
CA PHE A 102 -14.97 -14.47 -8.16
C PHE A 102 -14.05 -15.36 -8.97
N GLN A 103 -13.60 -16.46 -8.36
CA GLN A 103 -12.81 -17.47 -9.05
C GLN A 103 -13.33 -18.86 -8.70
N GLU A 104 -13.52 -19.68 -9.73
CA GLU A 104 -13.88 -21.08 -9.64
C GLU A 104 -12.83 -21.86 -8.82
N LYS A 105 -13.30 -22.61 -7.83
CA LYS A 105 -12.46 -23.41 -6.94
C LYS A 105 -12.26 -24.80 -7.53
N VAL A 106 -11.29 -24.90 -8.43
CA VAL A 106 -10.72 -26.18 -8.90
C VAL A 106 -10.11 -26.98 -7.75
N GLU A 107 -9.97 -28.29 -7.95
CA GLU A 107 -9.37 -29.20 -6.99
C GLU A 107 -7.84 -29.01 -6.88
N TYR A 108 -7.29 -29.23 -5.69
CA TYR A 108 -5.87 -29.02 -5.41
C TYR A 108 -5.01 -30.05 -6.14
N GLY A 109 -4.18 -29.59 -7.08
CA GLY A 109 -3.37 -30.44 -7.94
C GLY A 109 -3.90 -30.60 -9.37
N SER A 110 -5.07 -30.03 -9.70
CA SER A 110 -5.47 -29.87 -11.10
C SER A 110 -4.50 -28.94 -11.86
N SER A 111 -4.31 -29.21 -13.15
CA SER A 111 -3.59 -28.34 -14.07
C SER A 111 -4.48 -27.23 -14.67
N GLU A 112 -5.79 -27.29 -14.44
CA GLU A 112 -6.75 -26.32 -14.94
C GLU A 112 -6.80 -25.05 -14.07
N PHE A 113 -6.69 -23.89 -14.70
CA PHE A 113 -6.96 -22.62 -14.03
C PHE A 113 -8.46 -22.37 -13.96
N GLY A 114 -9.04 -22.43 -12.76
CA GLY A 114 -10.46 -22.16 -12.53
C GLY A 114 -10.89 -20.80 -13.08
N ARG A 115 -12.03 -20.77 -13.77
CA ARG A 115 -12.59 -19.58 -14.45
C ARG A 115 -12.76 -18.42 -13.49
N ARG A 116 -12.64 -17.20 -14.00
CA ARG A 116 -12.89 -15.95 -13.26
C ARG A 116 -14.17 -15.29 -13.74
N ALA A 117 -14.79 -14.54 -12.84
CA ALA A 117 -15.96 -13.71 -13.10
C ALA A 117 -15.89 -12.46 -12.21
N GLU A 118 -16.28 -11.30 -12.72
CA GLU A 118 -16.26 -10.03 -11.97
C GLU A 118 -17.55 -9.84 -11.17
N SER A 119 -18.66 -10.47 -11.56
CA SER A 119 -19.97 -10.36 -10.90
C SER A 119 -20.63 -11.70 -10.57
N GLU A 120 -21.58 -11.67 -9.63
CA GLU A 120 -22.41 -12.84 -9.26
C GLU A 120 -23.41 -13.22 -10.37
N GLU A 121 -23.65 -12.31 -11.31
CA GLU A 121 -24.45 -12.53 -12.52
C GLU A 121 -23.64 -13.28 -13.58
N GLU A 122 -22.37 -12.91 -13.75
CA GLU A 122 -21.43 -13.64 -14.61
C GLU A 122 -21.15 -15.06 -14.07
N VAL A 123 -20.97 -15.23 -12.75
CA VAL A 123 -20.90 -16.57 -12.12
C VAL A 123 -22.12 -17.42 -12.49
N ARG A 124 -23.32 -16.83 -12.49
CA ARG A 124 -24.56 -17.53 -12.87
C ARG A 124 -24.61 -17.85 -14.37
N SER A 125 -24.14 -16.95 -15.23
CA SER A 125 -24.01 -17.16 -16.68
C SER A 125 -22.98 -18.24 -17.04
N LEU A 126 -21.92 -18.39 -16.24
CA LEU A 126 -20.94 -19.47 -16.33
C LEU A 126 -21.45 -20.83 -15.79
N GLY A 127 -22.71 -20.91 -15.36
CA GLY A 127 -23.35 -22.08 -14.78
C GLY A 127 -23.03 -22.34 -13.29
N GLY A 128 -22.22 -21.47 -12.68
CA GLY A 128 -21.68 -21.66 -11.34
C GLY A 128 -22.57 -21.18 -10.19
N THR A 129 -22.00 -21.24 -8.98
CA THR A 129 -22.63 -20.81 -7.73
C THR A 129 -21.62 -20.14 -6.79
N VAL A 130 -22.06 -19.11 -6.07
CA VAL A 130 -21.29 -18.50 -4.96
C VAL A 130 -21.58 -19.15 -3.60
N THR A 131 -22.48 -20.14 -3.56
CA THR A 131 -22.86 -20.93 -2.39
C THR A 131 -22.17 -22.29 -2.43
N TRP A 132 -21.42 -22.62 -1.38
CA TRP A 132 -20.73 -23.91 -1.24
C TRP A 132 -21.73 -25.07 -1.06
N GLY A 133 -21.44 -26.22 -1.65
CA GLY A 133 -22.18 -27.47 -1.42
C GLY A 133 -23.51 -27.62 -2.18
N ILE A 134 -23.78 -26.78 -3.19
CA ILE A 134 -24.86 -27.07 -4.15
C ILE A 134 -24.38 -28.18 -5.10
N PRO A 135 -25.12 -29.29 -5.26
CA PRO A 135 -24.79 -30.33 -6.24
C PRO A 135 -24.72 -29.81 -7.68
N ASP A 136 -23.92 -30.48 -8.50
CA ASP A 136 -23.85 -30.31 -9.96
C ASP A 136 -23.56 -28.87 -10.45
N LYS A 137 -22.99 -28.02 -9.59
CA LYS A 137 -22.60 -26.64 -9.95
C LYS A 137 -21.18 -26.30 -9.49
N PRO A 138 -20.33 -25.74 -10.37
CA PRO A 138 -18.99 -25.30 -9.98
C PRO A 138 -19.07 -24.15 -8.97
N TYR A 139 -18.32 -24.27 -7.88
CA TYR A 139 -18.28 -23.28 -6.82
C TYR A 139 -17.26 -22.18 -7.12
N PHE A 140 -17.73 -20.93 -7.11
CA PHE A 140 -16.91 -19.74 -7.25
C PHE A 140 -16.71 -19.09 -5.88
N GLN A 141 -15.47 -19.10 -5.39
CA GLN A 141 -15.10 -18.38 -4.17
C GLN A 141 -14.93 -16.88 -4.45
N SER A 142 -15.31 -16.03 -3.50
CA SER A 142 -14.95 -14.63 -3.53
C SER A 142 -13.45 -14.45 -3.29
N VAL A 143 -12.84 -13.60 -4.10
CA VAL A 143 -11.45 -13.18 -4.04
C VAL A 143 -11.40 -11.65 -4.01
N ALA A 144 -10.40 -11.08 -3.37
CA ALA A 144 -10.08 -9.67 -3.48
C ALA A 144 -8.58 -9.50 -3.71
N ASP A 145 -8.22 -8.70 -4.72
CA ASP A 145 -6.87 -8.16 -4.87
C ASP A 145 -6.84 -6.76 -4.25
N PHE A 146 -5.90 -6.52 -3.34
CA PHE A 146 -5.63 -5.20 -2.78
C PHE A 146 -4.30 -4.67 -3.29
N LEU A 147 -4.27 -3.44 -3.79
CA LEU A 147 -3.05 -2.70 -4.04
C LEU A 147 -2.66 -1.98 -2.74
N LEU A 148 -1.49 -2.29 -2.21
CA LEU A 148 -1.03 -1.83 -0.90
C LEU A 148 0.28 -1.05 -1.04
N ALA A 149 0.36 0.13 -0.42
CA ALA A 149 1.64 0.75 -0.10
C ALA A 149 2.13 0.17 1.24
N VAL A 150 3.16 -0.66 1.18
CA VAL A 150 3.73 -1.41 2.30
C VAL A 150 4.96 -0.68 2.83
N ALA A 151 5.04 -0.45 4.13
CA ALA A 151 6.25 0.10 4.75
C ALA A 151 7.40 -0.93 4.75
N ALA A 152 8.62 -0.47 4.51
CA ALA A 152 9.82 -1.26 4.80
C ALA A 152 9.87 -1.60 6.30
N PRO A 153 10.15 -2.84 6.71
CA PRO A 153 10.33 -3.19 8.12
C PRO A 153 11.60 -2.53 8.69
N ASP A 154 11.61 -2.24 9.99
CA ASP A 154 12.67 -1.45 10.64
C ASP A 154 14.07 -2.16 10.63
N ASN A 155 14.15 -3.41 10.18
CA ASN A 155 15.37 -4.22 10.04
C ASN A 155 15.81 -4.50 8.58
N THR A 156 15.34 -3.70 7.62
CA THR A 156 15.67 -3.83 6.19
C THR A 156 17.13 -3.44 5.91
N THR A 157 17.86 -4.19 5.08
CA THR A 157 19.22 -3.79 4.64
C THR A 157 19.19 -2.74 3.53
N GLU A 158 20.29 -2.03 3.28
CA GLU A 158 20.37 -1.02 2.21
C GLU A 158 20.00 -1.60 0.83
N GLU A 159 20.52 -2.79 0.49
CA GLU A 159 20.17 -3.55 -0.72
C GLU A 159 18.67 -3.89 -0.81
N GLN A 160 18.02 -4.12 0.34
CA GLN A 160 16.59 -4.42 0.40
C GLN A 160 15.73 -3.15 0.34
N LEU A 161 16.24 -1.99 0.78
CA LEU A 161 15.55 -0.69 0.67
C LEU A 161 15.40 -0.25 -0.80
N GLU A 162 16.22 -0.74 -1.72
CA GLU A 162 16.03 -0.55 -3.17
C GLU A 162 14.66 -1.09 -3.66
N GLN A 163 14.11 -2.12 -3.00
CA GLN A 163 12.78 -2.66 -3.29
C GLN A 163 11.64 -1.79 -2.73
N PHE A 164 11.95 -0.75 -1.95
CA PHE A 164 11.01 0.21 -1.35
C PHE A 164 11.35 1.65 -1.79
N PRO A 165 11.17 1.98 -3.08
CA PRO A 165 11.66 3.23 -3.68
C PRO A 165 10.92 4.50 -3.23
N PHE A 166 9.76 4.38 -2.60
CA PHE A 166 8.92 5.54 -2.26
C PHE A 166 9.20 6.03 -0.83
N LEU A 167 10.01 7.10 -0.71
CA LEU A 167 10.37 7.68 0.58
C LEU A 167 9.35 8.75 1.04
N PHE A 168 8.84 8.61 2.26
CA PHE A 168 8.03 9.64 2.93
C PHE A 168 8.38 9.75 4.43
N LYS A 169 8.82 10.94 4.86
CA LYS A 169 9.18 11.28 6.25
C LYS A 169 10.00 10.16 6.93
N ASP A 170 11.17 9.91 6.33
CA ASP A 170 12.19 8.94 6.76
C ASP A 170 11.74 7.47 6.79
N ARG A 171 10.60 7.14 6.15
CA ARG A 171 10.15 5.76 5.94
C ARG A 171 10.03 5.44 4.46
N HIS A 172 10.66 4.34 4.07
CA HIS A 172 10.54 3.74 2.74
C HIS A 172 9.25 2.93 2.60
N TYR A 173 8.65 2.99 1.41
CA TYR A 173 7.44 2.27 1.03
C TYR A 173 7.60 1.59 -0.35
N ALA A 174 6.90 0.47 -0.54
CA ALA A 174 6.80 -0.26 -1.80
C ALA A 174 5.33 -0.51 -2.16
N MET A 175 4.98 -0.51 -3.44
CA MET A 175 3.67 -0.95 -3.92
C MET A 175 3.66 -2.46 -4.10
N ALA A 176 2.67 -3.16 -3.53
CA ALA A 176 2.51 -4.60 -3.67
C ALA A 176 1.04 -5.01 -3.76
N VAL A 177 0.76 -6.05 -4.55
CA VAL A 177 -0.56 -6.68 -4.62
C VAL A 177 -0.67 -7.77 -3.56
N TYR A 178 -1.75 -7.76 -2.79
CA TYR A 178 -2.11 -8.86 -1.88
C TYR A 178 -3.46 -9.46 -2.27
N THR A 179 -3.41 -10.64 -2.91
CA THR A 179 -4.56 -11.47 -3.26
C THR A 179 -5.04 -12.25 -2.04
N VAL A 180 -6.32 -12.11 -1.65
CA VAL A 180 -6.92 -12.88 -0.55
C VAL A 180 -8.23 -13.57 -0.95
N ALA A 181 -8.33 -14.85 -0.60
CA ALA A 181 -9.47 -15.72 -0.90
C ALA A 181 -9.97 -16.47 0.36
N SER A 182 -11.12 -17.13 0.27
CA SER A 182 -11.66 -18.03 1.30
C SER A 182 -11.63 -17.44 2.74
N SER A 183 -10.80 -17.97 3.65
CA SER A 183 -10.71 -17.47 5.02
C SER A 183 -10.03 -16.10 5.13
N ALA A 184 -9.04 -15.81 4.28
CA ALA A 184 -8.35 -14.52 4.27
C ALA A 184 -9.27 -13.40 3.72
N TYR A 185 -10.12 -13.71 2.73
CA TYR A 185 -11.19 -12.82 2.29
C TYR A 185 -12.16 -12.48 3.44
N THR A 186 -12.47 -13.46 4.30
CA THR A 186 -13.39 -13.25 5.42
C THR A 186 -12.79 -12.43 6.57
N SER A 187 -11.47 -12.50 6.80
CA SER A 187 -10.79 -11.78 7.89
C SER A 187 -10.23 -10.41 7.50
N LEU A 188 -9.71 -10.26 6.26
CA LEU A 188 -9.17 -9.01 5.74
C LEU A 188 -10.16 -8.30 4.80
N ALA A 189 -10.57 -8.94 3.69
CA ALA A 189 -11.29 -8.24 2.63
C ALA A 189 -12.65 -7.68 3.09
N LYS A 190 -13.46 -8.51 3.76
CA LYS A 190 -14.72 -8.06 4.38
C LYS A 190 -14.52 -6.89 5.35
N ARG A 191 -13.37 -6.83 6.04
CA ARG A 191 -13.07 -5.75 6.98
C ARG A 191 -12.72 -4.45 6.24
N ILE A 192 -11.80 -4.50 5.27
CA ILE A 192 -11.45 -3.34 4.44
C ILE A 192 -12.69 -2.79 3.70
N PHE A 193 -13.53 -3.65 3.11
CA PHE A 193 -14.77 -3.21 2.47
C PHE A 193 -15.76 -2.56 3.45
N THR A 194 -15.81 -3.03 4.71
CA THR A 194 -16.61 -2.39 5.76
C THR A 194 -16.03 -1.02 6.12
N ASP A 195 -14.73 -0.92 6.32
CA ASP A 195 -14.08 0.35 6.64
C ASP A 195 -14.24 1.35 5.49
N LYS A 196 -14.10 0.94 4.22
CA LYS A 196 -14.35 1.75 3.00
C LYS A 196 -15.76 2.36 2.99
N LEU A 197 -16.78 1.57 3.36
CA LEU A 197 -18.18 2.01 3.32
C LEU A 197 -18.62 2.83 4.55
N PHE A 198 -17.96 2.69 5.70
CA PHE A 198 -18.41 3.29 6.96
C PHE A 198 -17.41 4.26 7.62
N THR A 199 -16.12 3.93 7.65
CA THR A 199 -15.08 4.64 8.41
C THR A 199 -14.19 5.55 7.54
N LEU A 200 -13.98 5.14 6.29
CA LEU A 200 -13.02 5.72 5.32
C LEU A 200 -13.73 6.06 4.01
N LYS A 201 -14.95 6.59 4.10
CA LYS A 201 -15.78 7.00 2.95
C LYS A 201 -15.09 7.99 2.01
N ASP A 202 -14.20 8.80 2.58
CA ASP A 202 -13.45 9.84 1.86
C ASP A 202 -12.24 9.27 1.10
N GLY A 203 -11.87 8.00 1.31
CA GLY A 203 -10.74 7.31 0.67
C GLY A 203 -10.05 6.30 1.59
N LEU A 204 -9.78 5.09 1.09
CA LEU A 204 -9.05 4.06 1.84
C LEU A 204 -7.57 4.45 2.11
N HIS A 205 -6.97 5.21 1.20
CA HIS A 205 -5.58 5.67 1.33
C HIS A 205 -5.35 6.51 2.59
N LEU A 206 -6.38 7.16 3.14
CA LEU A 206 -6.34 8.06 4.30
C LEU A 206 -6.05 7.37 5.65
N ALA A 207 -5.81 6.06 5.68
CA ALA A 207 -5.53 5.32 6.91
C ALA A 207 -4.43 4.25 6.78
N GLU A 208 -3.67 4.10 7.86
CA GLU A 208 -2.73 2.99 8.03
C GLU A 208 -3.41 1.80 8.71
N TYR A 209 -3.24 0.63 8.11
CA TYR A 209 -3.56 -0.66 8.70
C TYR A 209 -2.28 -1.31 9.26
N ARG A 210 -2.40 -1.92 10.44
CA ARG A 210 -1.41 -2.87 10.95
C ARG A 210 -1.95 -4.27 10.71
N ILE A 211 -1.18 -5.12 10.02
CA ILE A 211 -1.64 -6.45 9.61
C ILE A 211 -0.74 -7.49 10.27
N LYS A 212 -1.35 -8.44 10.99
CA LYS A 212 -0.69 -9.60 11.60
C LYS A 212 -1.28 -10.92 11.17
N SER A 213 -0.55 -11.99 11.46
CA SER A 213 -0.98 -13.37 11.29
C SER A 213 -1.81 -13.83 12.48
N GLY A 214 -3.01 -14.36 12.25
CA GLY A 214 -3.75 -15.15 13.24
C GLY A 214 -3.80 -16.62 12.85
N LEU A 215 -3.53 -17.53 13.78
CA LEU A 215 -3.75 -18.97 13.55
C LEU A 215 -5.23 -19.30 13.73
N LYS A 216 -5.93 -19.61 12.64
CA LYS A 216 -7.28 -20.17 12.67
C LYS A 216 -7.22 -21.70 12.76
N ARG A 217 -8.15 -22.31 13.52
CA ARG A 217 -8.29 -23.76 13.67
C ARG A 217 -9.71 -24.19 13.32
N ASN A 218 -9.88 -25.40 12.80
CA ASN A 218 -11.16 -26.04 12.58
C ASN A 218 -10.97 -27.56 12.68
N ALA A 219 -11.49 -28.17 13.75
CA ALA A 219 -11.17 -29.53 14.16
C ALA A 219 -9.65 -29.79 14.07
N ASP A 220 -9.23 -30.71 13.22
CA ASP A 220 -7.85 -31.17 13.06
C ASP A 220 -6.96 -30.20 12.25
N ASN A 221 -7.58 -29.34 11.43
CA ASN A 221 -6.88 -28.46 10.51
C ASN A 221 -6.60 -27.07 11.09
N SER A 222 -5.45 -26.48 10.75
CA SER A 222 -5.09 -25.12 11.18
C SER A 222 -4.26 -24.38 10.13
N TRP A 223 -4.60 -23.11 9.90
CA TRP A 223 -4.03 -22.26 8.85
C TRP A 223 -3.90 -20.82 9.33
N TYR A 224 -3.02 -20.05 8.72
CA TYR A 224 -2.82 -18.64 9.06
C TYR A 224 -3.74 -17.74 8.22
N VAL A 225 -4.31 -16.73 8.86
CA VAL A 225 -5.13 -15.70 8.21
C VAL A 225 -4.59 -14.30 8.51
N PRO A 226 -4.67 -13.34 7.58
CA PRO A 226 -4.40 -11.94 7.87
C PRO A 226 -5.49 -11.37 8.78
N ILE A 227 -5.07 -10.69 9.84
CA ILE A 227 -5.94 -9.93 10.74
C ILE A 227 -5.48 -8.46 10.69
N PRO A 228 -6.28 -7.55 10.10
CA PRO A 228 -6.03 -6.12 10.19
C PRO A 228 -6.40 -5.58 11.58
N SER A 229 -5.70 -4.53 12.00
CA SER A 229 -6.11 -3.65 13.09
C SER A 229 -7.36 -2.84 12.72
N MET A 230 -7.88 -2.07 13.68
CA MET A 230 -8.66 -0.88 13.32
C MET A 230 -7.83 0.02 12.39
N PRO A 231 -8.41 0.63 11.34
CA PRO A 231 -7.70 1.60 10.52
C PRO A 231 -7.33 2.83 11.36
N LYS A 232 -6.04 3.20 11.37
CA LYS A 232 -5.59 4.47 11.94
C LYS A 232 -5.64 5.54 10.86
N ARG A 233 -6.78 6.24 10.75
CA ARG A 233 -6.86 7.47 9.95
C ARG A 233 -5.83 8.47 10.46
N TYR A 234 -5.10 9.10 9.56
CA TYR A 234 -4.13 10.15 9.88
C TYR A 234 -4.69 11.53 9.46
N ASN A 235 -4.26 12.57 10.18
CA ASN A 235 -4.71 13.96 9.96
C ASN A 235 -3.65 14.79 9.21
N ASP A 236 -2.64 14.13 8.65
CA ASP A 236 -1.52 14.74 7.91
C ASP A 236 -1.89 14.85 6.42
N PRO A 237 -2.08 16.07 5.87
CA PRO A 237 -2.49 16.26 4.49
C PRO A 237 -1.37 15.95 3.48
N GLU A 238 -0.10 16.08 3.87
CA GLU A 238 1.03 15.71 3.03
C GLU A 238 1.07 14.19 2.85
N LYS A 239 0.78 13.45 3.93
CA LYS A 239 0.66 11.99 3.91
C LYS A 239 -0.54 11.53 3.07
N ALA A 240 -1.66 12.25 3.12
CA ALA A 240 -2.83 11.95 2.30
C ALA A 240 -2.49 12.06 0.81
N LYS A 241 -1.93 13.22 0.43
CA LYS A 241 -1.54 13.52 -0.95
C LYS A 241 -0.48 12.55 -1.49
N PHE A 242 0.48 12.13 -0.67
CA PHE A 242 1.48 11.12 -1.06
C PHE A 242 0.85 9.78 -1.45
N PHE A 243 -0.09 9.24 -0.66
CA PHE A 243 -0.75 7.97 -1.01
C PHE A 243 -1.85 8.13 -2.07
N GLU A 244 -2.43 9.32 -2.23
CA GLU A 244 -3.30 9.65 -3.36
C GLU A 244 -2.51 9.67 -4.68
N GLU A 245 -1.33 10.30 -4.70
CA GLU A 245 -0.41 10.32 -5.85
C GLU A 245 0.10 8.92 -6.20
N LEU A 246 0.48 8.09 -5.22
CA LEU A 246 0.85 6.68 -5.45
C LEU A 246 -0.29 5.81 -5.99
N ASN A 247 -1.55 6.24 -5.90
CA ASN A 247 -2.69 5.55 -6.49
C ASN A 247 -3.07 6.10 -7.88
N GLY A 248 -2.44 7.20 -8.32
CA GLY A 248 -2.64 7.83 -9.63
C GLY A 248 -1.62 7.43 -10.70
N VAL A 249 -0.73 6.47 -10.40
CA VAL A 249 0.33 5.93 -11.27
C VAL A 249 -0.10 4.58 -11.87
#